data_AF-A0AAI9X4Z1-F1
#
_entry.id   AF-A0AAI9X4Z1-F1
#
_cell.length_a   1.000
_cell.length_b   1.000
_cell.length_c   1.000
_cell.angle_alpha   90.00
_cell.angle_beta   90.00
_cell.angle_gamma   90.00
#
_symmetry.space_group_name_H-M   'P 1'
#
loop_
_entity.id
_entity.type
_entity.pdbx_description
1 polymer ?
#
loop_
_entity_poly.entity_id
_entity_poly.type
_entity_poly.pdbx_seq_one_letter_code
_entity_poly.pdbx_strand_id
1 'polypeptide(L)'
;MSRYQFNCYHTRWAPEQPSKVVCIQLLRSVLQLDHLPFPYHVLSLDSLFCIIIFSASYLVLSCDTSATTMASGLLKPLAVFCSQSQSQRYIKAVRNLGDAWRSLAEKPLSKSEEDSTLVETNFDFVLKITNILEEQRQSESTIVEMSALEPSISLLNVSSELSLSTKSSATSLSTGPSTSTDTPRHYRIFADYGTDFIWRDPDDLRPEEGDCMLEAEEVLSTFPSSVLELYNTWVDTYTDNFSERREKTENYYADVFLTASEEVAWNVAGFLLAWRITLAPQVGRIEFSAGCSKYLLEKGKETSATLQFLQDQVDILAEGKPTA
;
A
#
# COMPACT_ATOMS: atom_id res chain seq x y z
N MET A 1 -19.00 0.70 -50.54
CA MET A 1 -18.40 1.95 -51.06
C MET A 1 -19.49 2.98 -51.28
N SER A 2 -19.83 3.76 -50.26
CA SER A 2 -20.80 4.86 -50.38
C SER A 2 -20.13 6.16 -49.98
N ARG A 3 -20.28 7.14 -50.87
CA ARG A 3 -19.62 8.45 -50.83
C ARG A 3 -20.38 9.41 -49.91
N TYR A 4 -19.59 10.26 -49.27
CA TYR A 4 -19.96 11.46 -48.52
C TYR A 4 -20.88 12.41 -49.29
N GLN A 5 -21.83 13.03 -48.57
CA GLN A 5 -22.31 14.39 -48.83
C GLN A 5 -22.37 15.16 -47.50
N PHE A 6 -21.55 16.20 -47.41
CA PHE A 6 -21.56 17.21 -46.35
C PHE A 6 -22.53 18.32 -46.76
N ASN A 7 -23.51 18.65 -45.91
CA ASN A 7 -24.31 19.86 -46.02
C ASN A 7 -23.83 20.89 -45.00
N CYS A 8 -23.34 22.02 -45.52
CA CYS A 8 -23.02 23.22 -44.75
C CYS A 8 -24.30 24.00 -44.46
N TYR A 9 -24.59 24.26 -43.18
CA TYR A 9 -25.51 25.33 -42.79
C TYR A 9 -24.74 26.47 -42.12
N HIS A 10 -24.78 27.62 -42.77
CA HIS A 10 -24.40 28.92 -42.22
C HIS A 10 -25.47 29.41 -41.25
N THR A 11 -25.11 29.66 -40.00
CA THR A 11 -25.84 30.63 -39.15
C THR A 11 -24.88 31.61 -38.50
N ARG A 12 -25.39 32.85 -38.49
CA ARG A 12 -24.71 34.13 -38.38
C ARG A 12 -24.51 34.51 -36.91
N TRP A 13 -23.30 34.96 -36.57
CA TRP A 13 -22.93 35.53 -35.26
C TRP A 13 -23.47 36.95 -35.07
N ALA A 14 -23.92 37.27 -33.86
CA ALA A 14 -23.88 38.59 -33.23
C ALA A 14 -24.00 38.43 -31.68
N PRO A 15 -23.48 39.37 -30.87
CA PRO A 15 -22.74 39.02 -29.66
C PRO A 15 -23.36 39.54 -28.35
N GLU A 16 -23.35 38.75 -27.27
CA GLU A 16 -23.46 39.26 -25.89
C GLU A 16 -22.60 38.43 -24.90
N GLN A 17 -21.63 39.10 -24.26
CA GLN A 17 -21.05 38.91 -22.93
C GLN A 17 -20.63 37.48 -22.45
N PRO A 18 -19.32 37.15 -22.43
CA PRO A 18 -18.79 35.91 -21.86
C PRO A 18 -18.16 36.12 -20.48
N SER A 19 -18.48 35.27 -19.49
CA SER A 19 -17.52 34.83 -18.45
C SER A 19 -18.10 33.83 -17.46
N LYS A 20 -19.41 33.77 -17.25
CA LYS A 20 -19.99 32.88 -16.21
C LYS A 20 -20.56 31.55 -16.74
N VAL A 21 -21.00 31.51 -18.00
CA VAL A 21 -21.63 30.29 -18.57
C VAL A 21 -20.60 29.25 -18.99
N VAL A 22 -19.40 29.69 -19.42
CA VAL A 22 -18.32 28.80 -19.89
C VAL A 22 -17.76 27.92 -18.75
N CYS A 23 -17.66 28.45 -17.52
CA CYS A 23 -17.19 27.65 -16.37
C CYS A 23 -18.11 26.48 -16.02
N ILE A 24 -19.43 26.63 -16.18
CA ILE A 24 -20.39 25.58 -15.81
C ILE A 24 -20.43 24.47 -16.87
N GLN A 25 -20.27 24.81 -18.15
CA GLN A 25 -20.21 23.81 -19.23
C GLN A 25 -18.92 23.00 -19.25
N LEU A 26 -17.77 23.60 -18.87
CA LEU A 26 -16.52 22.86 -18.71
C LEU A 26 -16.59 21.88 -17.52
N LEU A 27 -17.16 22.30 -16.38
CA LEU A 27 -17.33 21.40 -15.23
C LEU A 27 -18.26 20.22 -15.53
N ARG A 28 -19.31 20.41 -16.33
CA ARG A 28 -20.21 19.32 -16.75
C ARG A 28 -19.52 18.28 -17.63
N SER A 29 -18.66 18.72 -18.54
CA SER A 29 -17.95 17.82 -19.46
C SER A 29 -16.87 17.00 -18.75
N VAL A 30 -16.24 17.56 -17.71
CA VAL A 30 -15.21 16.87 -16.92
C VAL A 30 -15.81 15.84 -15.95
N LEU A 31 -17.02 16.07 -15.44
CA LEU A 31 -17.66 15.21 -14.44
C LEU A 31 -18.64 14.15 -15.02
N GLN A 32 -18.80 14.07 -16.35
CA GLN A 32 -19.73 13.14 -17.02
C GLN A 32 -21.17 13.11 -16.43
N LEU A 33 -21.69 14.27 -16.02
CA LEU A 33 -23.00 14.39 -15.35
C LEU A 33 -24.22 14.43 -16.32
N ASP A 34 -24.06 14.00 -17.57
CA ASP A 34 -25.05 14.24 -18.64
C ASP A 34 -26.34 13.39 -18.54
N HIS A 35 -26.46 12.50 -17.55
CA HIS A 35 -27.58 11.55 -17.47
C HIS A 35 -28.39 11.51 -16.16
N LEU A 36 -28.27 12.49 -15.26
CA LEU A 36 -29.08 12.53 -14.04
C LEU A 36 -30.12 13.66 -14.05
N PRO A 37 -31.44 13.37 -13.92
CA PRO A 37 -32.45 14.38 -13.69
C PRO A 37 -32.48 14.70 -12.19
N PHE A 38 -31.72 15.71 -11.75
CA PHE A 38 -31.83 16.20 -10.37
C PHE A 38 -32.79 17.40 -10.28
N PRO A 39 -33.71 17.40 -9.28
CA PRO A 39 -34.47 18.59 -8.92
C PRO A 39 -33.53 19.63 -8.30
N TYR A 40 -33.86 20.91 -8.50
CA TYR A 40 -33.11 22.07 -8.03
C TYR A 40 -33.03 22.14 -6.50
N HIS A 41 -32.09 21.43 -5.88
CA HIS A 41 -31.58 21.78 -4.57
C HIS A 41 -30.35 22.68 -4.76
N VAL A 42 -30.49 23.92 -4.28
CA VAL A 42 -29.42 24.92 -4.24
C VAL A 42 -28.31 24.39 -3.35
N LEU A 43 -27.25 23.85 -3.95
CA LEU A 43 -26.02 23.53 -3.23
C LEU A 43 -25.45 24.85 -2.67
N SER A 44 -25.14 24.87 -1.38
CA SER A 44 -24.46 26.01 -0.76
C SER A 44 -23.14 26.30 -1.49
N LEU A 45 -22.83 27.58 -1.67
CA LEU A 45 -21.57 28.06 -2.24
C LEU A 45 -20.35 27.41 -1.57
N ASP A 46 -20.44 27.06 -0.28
CA ASP A 46 -19.39 26.39 0.47
C ASP A 46 -19.10 24.95 -0.03
N SER A 47 -20.13 24.20 -0.43
CA SER A 47 -19.95 22.86 -1.01
C SER A 47 -19.33 22.92 -2.41
N LEU A 48 -19.70 23.93 -3.20
CA LEU A 48 -19.10 24.13 -4.52
C LEU A 48 -17.61 24.52 -4.41
N PHE A 49 -17.27 25.32 -3.40
CA PHE A 49 -15.89 25.72 -3.13
C PHE A 49 -15.01 24.51 -2.74
N CYS A 50 -15.53 23.60 -1.91
CA CYS A 50 -14.83 22.35 -1.59
C CYS A 50 -14.59 21.49 -2.84
N ILE A 51 -15.59 21.30 -3.71
CA ILE A 51 -15.44 20.48 -4.92
C ILE A 51 -14.41 21.09 -5.88
N ILE A 52 -14.38 22.41 -6.02
CA ILE A 52 -13.44 23.12 -6.88
C ILE A 52 -12.01 23.03 -6.32
N ILE A 53 -11.82 23.14 -5.00
CA ILE A 53 -10.49 22.96 -4.37
C ILE A 53 -10.00 21.53 -4.56
N PHE A 54 -10.83 20.52 -4.30
CA PHE A 54 -10.44 19.11 -4.49
C PHE A 54 -10.10 18.79 -5.96
N SER A 55 -10.85 19.33 -6.92
CA SER A 55 -10.56 19.13 -8.35
C SER A 55 -9.32 19.89 -8.84
N ALA A 56 -9.08 21.10 -8.32
CA ALA A 56 -7.87 21.86 -8.62
C ALA A 56 -6.62 21.23 -8.00
N SER A 57 -6.71 20.64 -6.81
CA SER A 57 -5.63 19.83 -6.22
C SER A 57 -5.30 18.61 -7.07
N TYR A 58 -6.31 17.95 -7.66
CA TYR A 58 -6.11 16.81 -8.57
C TYR A 58 -5.46 17.23 -9.90
N LEU A 59 -5.87 18.38 -10.46
CA LEU A 59 -5.33 18.92 -11.71
C LEU A 59 -3.91 19.50 -11.57
N VAL A 60 -3.58 20.11 -10.42
CA VAL A 60 -2.22 20.61 -10.14
C VAL A 60 -1.23 19.44 -9.93
N LEU A 61 -1.72 18.28 -9.46
CA LEU A 61 -0.94 17.04 -9.44
C LEU A 61 -0.77 16.39 -10.82
N SER A 62 -1.49 16.85 -11.86
CA SER A 62 -1.51 16.20 -13.18
C SER A 62 -0.82 16.99 -14.30
N CYS A 63 -0.46 18.26 -14.10
CA CYS A 63 -0.01 19.14 -15.19
C CYS A 63 1.50 19.46 -15.26
N ASP A 64 2.34 19.01 -14.32
CA ASP A 64 3.80 19.17 -14.43
C ASP A 64 4.51 17.81 -14.43
N THR A 65 4.68 17.20 -15.61
CA THR A 65 5.48 15.96 -15.72
C THR A 65 6.06 15.74 -17.13
N SER A 66 6.71 16.75 -17.70
CA SER A 66 7.65 16.53 -18.80
C SER A 66 9.05 16.37 -18.20
N ALA A 67 9.48 15.12 -18.02
CA ALA A 67 10.75 14.66 -17.44
C ALA A 67 10.80 14.61 -15.89
N THR A 68 9.91 13.84 -15.29
CA THR A 68 10.16 13.27 -13.96
C THR A 68 11.01 12.02 -14.13
N THR A 69 12.30 12.20 -13.89
CA THR A 69 13.38 11.21 -13.76
C THR A 69 12.91 9.83 -13.28
N MET A 70 13.30 8.76 -14.00
CA MET A 70 12.97 7.36 -13.71
C MET A 70 13.16 6.98 -12.23
N ALA A 71 14.15 7.57 -11.57
CA ALA A 71 14.49 7.28 -10.20
C ALA A 71 13.46 7.85 -9.19
N SER A 72 12.94 9.07 -9.37
CA SER A 72 11.84 9.58 -8.53
C SER A 72 10.50 8.90 -8.83
N GLY A 73 10.35 8.34 -10.04
CA GLY A 73 9.20 7.53 -10.42
C GLY A 73 9.01 6.30 -9.54
N LEU A 74 10.10 5.67 -9.10
CA LEU A 74 10.06 4.42 -8.32
C LEU A 74 9.44 4.58 -6.93
N LEU A 75 9.42 5.80 -6.40
CA LEU A 75 8.80 6.11 -5.11
C LEU A 75 7.30 6.38 -5.20
N LYS A 76 6.73 6.53 -6.40
CA LYS A 76 5.31 6.79 -6.60
C LYS A 76 4.39 5.79 -5.90
N PRO A 77 4.65 4.46 -5.92
CA PRO A 77 3.82 3.49 -5.20
C PRO A 77 3.75 3.75 -3.70
N LEU A 78 4.87 4.18 -3.09
CA LEU A 78 4.91 4.54 -1.66
C LEU A 78 4.13 5.84 -1.37
N ALA A 79 4.09 6.77 -2.32
CA ALA A 79 3.34 8.02 -2.17
C ALA A 79 1.82 7.81 -2.21
N VAL A 80 1.33 6.66 -2.69
CA VAL A 80 -0.12 6.36 -2.76
C VAL A 80 -0.76 6.33 -1.37
N PHE A 81 -0.01 6.01 -0.31
CA PHE A 81 -0.52 6.10 1.06
C PHE A 81 -0.96 7.53 1.43
N CYS A 82 -0.42 8.59 0.82
CA CYS A 82 -0.91 9.95 1.05
C CYS A 82 -2.34 10.16 0.57
N SER A 83 -2.70 9.55 -0.56
CA SER A 83 -4.00 9.76 -1.19
C SER A 83 -5.04 8.72 -0.75
N GLN A 84 -4.60 7.59 -0.17
CA GLN A 84 -5.46 6.50 0.29
C GLN A 84 -5.57 6.49 1.82
N SER A 85 -6.60 7.16 2.35
CA SER A 85 -6.83 7.31 3.79
C SER A 85 -6.92 5.98 4.54
N GLN A 86 -7.50 4.95 3.92
CA GLN A 86 -7.61 3.62 4.53
C GLN A 86 -6.25 2.97 4.73
N SER A 87 -5.30 3.22 3.82
CA SER A 87 -3.98 2.59 3.84
C SER A 87 -2.98 3.36 4.71
N GLN A 88 -3.28 4.60 5.12
CA GLN A 88 -2.42 5.38 6.03
C GLN A 88 -2.18 4.68 7.37
N ARG A 89 -3.10 3.80 7.80
CA ARG A 89 -2.95 3.02 9.05
C ARG A 89 -1.70 2.12 9.06
N TYR A 90 -1.15 1.76 7.91
CA TYR A 90 0.05 0.92 7.83
C TYR A 90 1.35 1.71 7.97
N ILE A 91 1.29 3.02 7.73
CA ILE A 91 2.46 3.90 7.70
C ILE A 91 2.49 4.75 8.97
N LYS A 92 3.64 4.72 9.65
CA LYS A 92 3.88 5.51 10.86
C LYS A 92 4.51 6.86 10.52
N ALA A 93 5.52 6.84 9.66
CA ALA A 93 6.20 8.04 9.19
C ALA A 93 6.85 7.77 7.83
N VAL A 94 6.93 8.79 6.98
CA VAL A 94 7.79 8.76 5.81
C VAL A 94 8.61 10.03 5.79
N ARG A 95 9.87 9.91 5.38
CA ARG A 95 10.83 11.02 5.27
C ARG A 95 11.46 10.99 3.89
N ASN A 96 11.73 12.18 3.34
CA ASN A 96 12.37 12.35 2.03
C ASN A 96 11.68 11.60 0.88
N LEU A 97 10.35 11.56 0.87
CA LEU A 97 9.57 11.09 -0.29
C LEU A 97 9.31 12.23 -1.30
N GLY A 98 10.04 13.34 -1.18
CA GLY A 98 9.82 14.57 -1.93
C GLY A 98 8.56 15.32 -1.51
N ASP A 99 8.08 16.20 -2.38
CA ASP A 99 6.99 17.14 -2.10
C ASP A 99 5.63 16.45 -1.87
N ALA A 100 5.51 15.17 -2.24
CA ALA A 100 4.28 14.40 -2.08
C ALA A 100 3.90 14.13 -0.61
N TRP A 101 4.85 14.17 0.35
CA TRP A 101 4.62 13.72 1.73
C TRP A 101 4.63 14.83 2.81
N ARG A 102 4.58 16.12 2.46
CA ARG A 102 4.76 17.25 3.41
C ARG A 102 3.64 17.47 4.47
N SER A 103 2.88 16.44 4.88
CA SER A 103 1.78 16.59 5.85
C SER A 103 2.09 16.12 7.28
N LEU A 104 3.19 15.42 7.53
CA LEU A 104 3.58 14.95 8.86
C LEU A 104 4.75 15.77 9.42
N ALA A 105 4.68 16.16 10.70
CA ALA A 105 5.69 16.99 11.34
C ALA A 105 7.08 16.32 11.29
N GLU A 106 7.96 16.84 10.43
CA GLU A 106 9.28 16.27 10.22
C GLU A 106 10.21 16.62 11.40
N LYS A 107 10.74 15.58 12.04
CA LYS A 107 11.93 15.71 12.88
C LYS A 107 13.13 15.97 11.95
N PRO A 108 14.02 16.93 12.26
CA PRO A 108 15.19 17.20 11.43
C PRO A 108 16.04 15.94 11.28
N LEU A 109 16.36 15.62 10.03
CA LEU A 109 17.18 14.48 9.63
C LEU A 109 18.66 14.73 9.92
N SER A 110 19.40 13.64 10.09
CA SER A 110 20.86 13.70 10.07
C SER A 110 21.37 13.88 8.63
N LYS A 111 22.53 14.51 8.44
CA LYS A 111 23.13 14.72 7.11
C LYS A 111 23.29 13.44 6.29
N SER A 112 23.47 12.30 6.94
CA SER A 112 23.59 10.99 6.27
C SER A 112 22.26 10.43 5.74
N GLU A 113 21.13 11.00 6.15
CA GLU A 113 19.79 10.55 5.74
C GLU A 113 19.18 11.44 4.65
N GLU A 114 19.80 12.57 4.30
CA GLU A 114 19.31 13.52 3.29
C GLU A 114 19.11 12.85 1.92
N ASP A 115 19.96 11.87 1.57
CA ASP A 115 19.93 11.16 0.29
C ASP A 115 19.11 9.86 0.32
N SER A 116 18.34 9.64 1.39
CA SER A 116 17.58 8.40 1.60
C SER A 116 16.10 8.67 1.89
N THR A 117 15.23 7.93 1.22
CA THR A 117 13.82 7.84 1.59
C THR A 117 13.66 6.81 2.69
N LEU A 118 12.99 7.18 3.77
CA LEU A 118 12.77 6.33 4.93
C LEU A 118 11.27 6.19 5.20
N VAL A 119 10.79 4.95 5.24
CA VAL A 119 9.39 4.57 5.50
C VAL A 119 9.36 3.75 6.78
N GLU A 120 8.82 4.35 7.85
CA GLU A 120 8.51 3.65 9.10
C GLU A 120 7.06 3.17 9.03
N THR A 121 6.84 1.90 9.36
CA THR A 121 5.50 1.29 9.33
C THR A 121 4.99 1.00 10.75
N ASN A 122 3.69 0.78 10.87
CA ASN A 122 3.10 0.29 12.12
C ASN A 122 3.27 -1.24 12.30
N PHE A 123 3.94 -1.91 11.36
CA PHE A 123 4.36 -3.31 11.47
C PHE A 123 5.65 -3.50 12.27
N ASP A 124 6.18 -2.45 12.90
CA ASP A 124 7.48 -2.49 13.57
C ASP A 124 8.64 -2.74 12.57
N PHE A 125 8.48 -2.18 11.37
CA PHE A 125 9.38 -2.34 10.23
C PHE A 125 9.76 -0.98 9.63
N VAL A 126 11.03 -0.85 9.25
CA VAL A 126 11.57 0.34 8.59
C VAL A 126 12.18 -0.08 7.24
N LEU A 127 11.74 0.58 6.19
CA LEU A 127 12.31 0.51 4.85
C LEU A 127 13.10 1.78 4.58
N LYS A 128 14.36 1.65 4.23
CA LYS A 128 15.21 2.76 3.82
C LYS A 128 15.73 2.49 2.42
N ILE A 129 15.49 3.42 1.51
CA ILE A 129 15.99 3.35 0.14
C ILE A 129 16.93 4.53 -0.07
N THR A 130 18.18 4.25 -0.40
CA THR A 130 19.24 5.25 -0.56
C THR A 130 19.56 5.43 -2.04
N ASN A 131 19.95 6.65 -2.42
CA ASN A 131 20.44 6.96 -3.76
C ASN A 131 19.37 6.75 -4.85
N ILE A 132 18.20 7.36 -4.63
CA ILE A 132 17.07 7.38 -5.58
C ILE A 132 17.01 8.71 -6.35
N LEU A 133 17.69 9.75 -5.87
CA LEU A 133 17.52 11.12 -6.38
C LEU A 133 18.67 11.59 -7.29
N GLU A 134 19.81 10.90 -7.34
CA GLU A 134 20.98 11.43 -8.04
C GLU A 134 21.14 10.86 -9.46
N GLU A 135 20.53 11.53 -10.44
CA GLU A 135 20.94 11.44 -11.86
C GLU A 135 22.41 11.89 -12.08
N GLN A 136 23.01 12.60 -11.13
CA GLN A 136 24.35 13.18 -11.27
C GLN A 136 25.51 12.29 -10.81
N ARG A 137 25.27 11.22 -10.04
CA ARG A 137 26.32 10.26 -9.68
C ARG A 137 26.11 8.95 -10.42
N GLN A 138 26.65 8.88 -11.64
CA GLN A 138 26.61 7.71 -12.52
C GLN A 138 27.31 6.44 -11.97
N SER A 139 27.60 6.35 -10.68
CA SER A 139 28.49 5.32 -10.10
C SER A 139 27.95 4.60 -8.88
N GLU A 140 26.87 5.09 -8.25
CA GLU A 140 26.31 4.44 -7.06
C GLU A 140 25.00 3.74 -7.42
N SER A 141 24.85 2.48 -7.02
CA SER A 141 23.61 1.73 -7.17
C SER A 141 22.59 2.17 -6.12
N THR A 142 21.30 2.15 -6.45
CA THR A 142 20.23 2.26 -5.45
C THR A 142 20.31 1.08 -4.48
N ILE A 143 20.31 1.37 -3.19
CA ILE A 143 20.41 0.35 -2.13
C ILE A 143 19.15 0.40 -1.29
N VAL A 144 18.57 -0.78 -1.04
CA VAL A 144 17.43 -0.95 -0.14
C VAL A 144 17.94 -1.64 1.12
N GLU A 145 17.71 -0.98 2.26
CA GLU A 145 17.96 -1.49 3.59
C GLU A 145 16.62 -1.71 4.29
N MET A 146 16.51 -2.82 5.02
CA MET A 146 15.33 -3.17 5.77
C MET A 146 15.70 -3.57 7.18
N SER A 147 14.93 -3.11 8.15
CA SER A 147 15.14 -3.49 9.54
C SER A 147 13.80 -3.68 10.25
N ALA A 148 13.73 -4.73 11.06
CA ALA A 148 12.76 -4.78 12.14
C ALA A 148 13.25 -3.86 13.25
N LEU A 149 12.36 -3.05 13.80
CA LEU A 149 12.68 -2.30 15.00
C LEU A 149 12.82 -3.34 16.13
N GLU A 150 14.04 -3.54 16.63
CA GLU A 150 14.22 -4.28 17.87
C GLU A 150 13.41 -3.54 18.95
N PRO A 151 12.50 -4.21 19.66
CA PRO A 151 11.79 -3.59 20.77
C PRO A 151 12.86 -3.08 21.71
N SER A 152 12.96 -1.77 21.87
CA SER A 152 13.98 -1.17 22.72
C SER A 152 13.67 -1.57 24.17
N ILE A 153 14.23 -2.69 24.62
CA ILE A 153 14.11 -3.21 26.00
C ILE A 153 14.75 -2.24 27.02
N SER A 154 15.41 -1.18 26.52
CA SER A 154 16.16 -0.17 27.28
C SER A 154 15.37 0.71 28.26
N LEU A 155 14.08 0.47 28.52
CA LEU A 155 13.29 1.27 29.50
C LEU A 155 12.53 0.48 30.57
N LEU A 156 12.60 -0.86 30.62
CA LEU A 156 11.89 -1.65 31.64
C LEU A 156 12.70 -2.02 32.89
N ASN A 157 13.83 -1.35 33.13
CA ASN A 157 14.64 -1.59 34.33
C ASN A 157 14.46 -0.56 35.46
N VAL A 158 13.35 0.19 35.47
CA VAL A 158 13.01 1.05 36.61
C VAL A 158 11.56 0.80 37.02
N SER A 159 11.42 0.27 38.24
CA SER A 159 10.19 0.12 39.02
C SER A 159 9.46 -1.23 38.91
N SER A 160 9.98 -2.22 39.64
CA SER A 160 9.18 -3.31 40.20
C SER A 160 9.72 -3.69 41.59
N GLU A 161 9.47 -2.81 42.56
CA GLU A 161 9.19 -3.24 43.93
C GLU A 161 7.68 -3.08 44.15
N LEU A 162 6.92 -4.16 43.97
CA LEU A 162 5.72 -4.34 44.77
C LEU A 162 5.46 -5.81 45.05
N SER A 163 5.34 -6.06 46.34
CA SER A 163 5.45 -7.34 47.01
C SER A 163 4.15 -8.15 47.00
N LEU A 164 4.29 -9.44 46.74
CA LEU A 164 3.73 -10.60 47.46
C LEU A 164 2.21 -10.79 47.69
N SER A 165 1.82 -12.04 47.37
CA SER A 165 0.76 -12.90 47.95
C SER A 165 -0.58 -12.89 47.16
N THR A 166 -1.15 -14.01 46.66
CA THR A 166 -1.38 -15.30 47.34
C THR A 166 -1.88 -16.39 46.36
N LYS A 167 -1.37 -17.64 46.51
CA LYS A 167 -1.92 -18.99 46.18
C LYS A 167 -2.35 -19.40 44.75
N SER A 168 -1.43 -20.13 44.11
CA SER A 168 -1.53 -21.53 43.62
C SER A 168 -2.92 -22.16 43.35
N SER A 169 -3.12 -22.59 42.09
CA SER A 169 -3.54 -23.97 41.79
C SER A 169 -2.93 -24.45 40.48
N ALA A 170 -2.35 -25.64 40.54
CA ALA A 170 -1.53 -26.27 39.53
C ALA A 170 -2.37 -26.95 38.45
N THR A 171 -1.99 -26.77 37.19
CA THR A 171 -1.95 -27.83 36.19
C THR A 171 -0.81 -27.47 35.25
N SER A 172 0.37 -27.98 35.59
CA SER A 172 1.59 -27.79 34.83
C SER A 172 1.57 -28.68 33.58
N LEU A 173 1.11 -28.13 32.45
CA LEU A 173 1.53 -28.62 31.14
C LEU A 173 2.94 -28.05 30.91
N SER A 174 3.91 -28.96 30.96
CA SER A 174 5.31 -28.69 30.70
C SER A 174 5.51 -28.36 29.23
N THR A 175 5.36 -27.08 28.86
CA THR A 175 5.99 -26.53 27.66
C THR A 175 7.40 -26.16 28.05
N GLY A 176 8.31 -27.14 27.96
CA GLY A 176 9.74 -26.85 28.03
C GLY A 176 10.10 -25.81 26.96
N PRO A 177 11.13 -24.98 27.17
CA PRO A 177 11.64 -24.11 26.13
C PRO A 177 12.15 -25.01 25.01
N SER A 178 11.35 -25.17 23.96
CA SER A 178 11.75 -25.77 22.70
C SER A 178 12.81 -24.86 22.12
N THR A 179 14.05 -25.13 22.50
CA THR A 179 15.24 -24.77 21.76
C THR A 179 15.25 -25.61 20.49
N SER A 180 14.26 -25.40 19.62
CA SER A 180 14.25 -26.09 18.36
C SER A 180 15.32 -25.45 17.49
N THR A 181 16.35 -26.24 17.23
CA THR A 181 17.23 -26.14 16.07
C THR A 181 16.43 -26.37 14.79
N ASP A 182 15.26 -25.72 14.66
CA ASP A 182 14.37 -25.90 13.54
C ASP A 182 14.93 -25.14 12.34
N THR A 183 14.97 -25.84 11.23
CA THR A 183 15.30 -25.28 9.92
C THR A 183 14.34 -24.10 9.67
N PRO A 184 14.84 -22.95 9.16
CA PRO A 184 14.00 -21.82 8.84
C PRO A 184 12.82 -22.24 7.95
N ARG A 185 11.64 -21.72 8.27
CA ARG A 185 10.39 -22.04 7.58
C ARG A 185 10.14 -21.16 6.38
N HIS A 186 9.45 -21.68 5.39
CA HIS A 186 9.11 -20.99 4.15
C HIS A 186 7.59 -20.82 4.03
N TYR A 187 7.18 -19.64 3.59
CA TYR A 187 5.76 -19.29 3.50
C TYR A 187 5.42 -18.71 2.13
N ARG A 188 4.12 -18.66 1.85
CA ARG A 188 3.52 -17.98 0.71
C ARG A 188 2.47 -17.02 1.23
N ILE A 189 2.43 -15.81 0.70
CA ILE A 189 1.43 -14.80 1.03
C ILE A 189 0.77 -14.37 -0.27
N PHE A 190 -0.52 -14.65 -0.41
CA PHE A 190 -1.30 -14.31 -1.59
C PHE A 190 -2.77 -14.13 -1.19
N ALA A 191 -3.52 -13.36 -1.97
CA ALA A 191 -4.93 -13.18 -1.71
C ALA A 191 -5.70 -14.46 -2.08
N ASP A 192 -6.31 -15.10 -1.08
CA ASP A 192 -7.15 -16.28 -1.28
C ASP A 192 -8.50 -16.08 -0.59
N TYR A 193 -9.48 -15.59 -1.36
CA TYR A 193 -10.79 -15.30 -0.82
C TYR A 193 -11.47 -16.56 -0.27
N GLY A 194 -11.92 -16.48 0.99
CA GLY A 194 -12.60 -17.59 1.68
C GLY A 194 -11.66 -18.50 2.48
N THR A 195 -10.36 -18.21 2.49
CA THR A 195 -9.35 -18.88 3.32
C THR A 195 -8.39 -17.85 3.92
N ASP A 196 -7.36 -18.31 4.63
CA ASP A 196 -6.30 -17.44 5.15
C ASP A 196 -5.32 -17.03 4.02
N PHE A 197 -4.60 -15.91 4.17
CA PHE A 197 -3.71 -15.39 3.13
C PHE A 197 -2.25 -15.83 3.35
N ILE A 198 -1.93 -16.41 4.52
CA ILE A 198 -0.60 -16.95 4.84
C ILE A 198 -0.64 -18.47 4.80
N TRP A 199 0.21 -19.03 3.93
CA TRP A 199 0.31 -20.47 3.71
C TRP A 199 1.75 -20.92 3.94
N ARG A 200 1.92 -22.15 4.45
CA ARG A 200 3.22 -22.82 4.41
C ARG A 200 3.59 -23.16 2.97
N ASP A 201 4.88 -23.12 2.66
CA ASP A 201 5.40 -23.66 1.42
C ASP A 201 5.15 -25.20 1.41
N PRO A 202 4.53 -25.77 0.36
CA PRO A 202 4.25 -27.20 0.29
C PRO A 202 5.51 -28.06 0.41
N ASP A 203 6.66 -27.55 -0.04
CA ASP A 203 7.93 -28.26 0.03
C ASP A 203 8.54 -28.27 1.45
N ASP A 204 7.96 -27.50 2.38
CA ASP A 204 8.40 -27.38 3.78
C ASP A 204 7.45 -28.07 4.78
N LEU A 205 6.43 -28.78 4.26
CA LEU A 205 5.53 -29.60 5.08
C LEU A 205 6.25 -30.83 5.62
N ARG A 206 6.22 -30.99 6.94
CA ARG A 206 6.69 -32.23 7.58
C ARG A 206 5.60 -33.31 7.51
N PRO A 207 5.95 -34.61 7.50
CA PRO A 207 4.96 -35.70 7.46
C PRO A 207 3.93 -35.68 8.58
N GLU A 208 4.29 -35.12 9.73
CA GLU A 208 3.41 -34.94 10.90
C GLU A 208 2.54 -33.68 10.85
N GLU A 209 2.85 -32.75 9.95
CA GLU A 209 2.10 -31.51 9.76
C GLU A 209 0.92 -31.77 8.82
N GLY A 210 -0.22 -31.13 9.11
CA GLY A 210 -1.46 -31.32 8.38
C GLY A 210 -1.47 -30.56 7.05
N ASP A 211 -2.37 -29.59 6.94
CA ASP A 211 -2.49 -28.75 5.76
C ASP A 211 -1.38 -27.67 5.73
N CYS A 212 -1.10 -27.14 4.53
CA CYS A 212 -0.31 -25.94 4.31
C CYS A 212 -1.04 -24.65 4.68
N MET A 213 -2.36 -24.67 4.84
CA MET A 213 -3.10 -23.55 5.38
C MET A 213 -2.78 -23.40 6.88
N LEU A 214 -2.32 -22.23 7.27
CA LEU A 214 -2.03 -21.90 8.67
C LEU A 214 -2.99 -20.81 9.12
N GLU A 215 -3.42 -20.87 10.37
CA GLU A 215 -4.06 -19.71 11.00
C GLU A 215 -2.99 -18.62 11.18
N ALA A 216 -3.32 -17.39 10.81
CA ALA A 216 -2.41 -16.26 10.90
C ALA A 216 -1.81 -16.07 12.31
N GLU A 217 -2.56 -16.38 13.37
CA GLU A 217 -2.10 -16.35 14.75
C GLU A 217 -0.90 -17.28 14.98
N GLU A 218 -0.84 -18.44 14.32
CA GLU A 218 0.28 -19.37 14.47
C GLU A 218 1.58 -18.71 14.01
N VAL A 219 1.53 -18.04 12.86
CA VAL A 219 2.70 -17.41 12.23
C VAL A 219 3.04 -16.08 12.90
N LEU A 220 2.03 -15.30 13.27
CA LEU A 220 2.19 -13.93 13.76
C LEU A 220 2.28 -13.79 15.28
N SER A 221 2.08 -14.88 16.05
CA SER A 221 2.15 -14.87 17.52
C SER A 221 3.47 -14.38 18.11
N THR A 222 4.58 -14.51 17.37
CA THR A 222 5.90 -14.03 17.82
C THR A 222 6.14 -12.54 17.58
N PHE A 223 5.21 -11.87 16.90
CA PHE A 223 5.30 -10.45 16.56
C PHE A 223 4.49 -9.61 17.57
N PRO A 224 4.71 -8.28 17.65
CA PRO A 224 3.81 -7.41 18.39
C PRO A 224 2.36 -7.59 17.94
N SER A 225 1.39 -7.54 18.86
CA SER A 225 -0.03 -7.79 18.55
C SER A 225 -0.58 -6.87 17.47
N SER A 226 -0.03 -5.65 17.34
CA SER A 226 -0.37 -4.71 16.27
C SER A 226 -0.12 -5.26 14.87
N VAL A 227 0.85 -6.18 14.70
CA VAL A 227 1.12 -6.80 13.40
C VAL A 227 -0.05 -7.69 12.97
N LEU A 228 -0.58 -8.50 13.89
CA LEU A 228 -1.75 -9.34 13.64
C LEU A 228 -3.01 -8.50 13.39
N GLU A 229 -3.23 -7.43 14.17
CA GLU A 229 -4.36 -6.51 13.96
C GLU A 229 -4.33 -5.84 12.58
N LEU A 230 -3.14 -5.40 12.14
CA LEU A 230 -2.96 -4.80 10.82
C LEU A 230 -3.06 -5.85 9.70
N TYR A 231 -2.59 -7.08 9.94
CA TYR A 231 -2.80 -8.19 9.00
C TYR A 231 -4.29 -8.47 8.79
N ASN A 232 -5.06 -8.64 9.86
CA ASN A 232 -6.49 -8.90 9.78
C ASN A 232 -7.20 -7.78 9.02
N THR A 233 -6.84 -6.52 9.32
CA THR A 233 -7.36 -5.36 8.58
C THR A 233 -7.03 -5.41 7.08
N TRP A 234 -5.82 -5.86 6.72
CA TRP A 234 -5.38 -5.98 5.33
C TRP A 234 -6.15 -7.09 4.59
N VAL A 235 -6.41 -8.22 5.25
CA VAL A 235 -7.26 -9.32 4.75
C VAL A 235 -8.72 -8.87 4.61
N ASP A 236 -9.27 -8.20 5.63
CA ASP A 236 -10.64 -7.68 5.63
C ASP A 236 -10.86 -6.71 4.47
N THR A 237 -9.88 -5.83 4.19
CA THR A 237 -9.97 -4.87 3.08
C THR A 237 -10.15 -5.59 1.73
N TYR A 238 -9.40 -6.67 1.50
CA TYR A 238 -9.57 -7.46 0.27
C TYR A 238 -10.90 -8.20 0.25
N THR A 239 -11.26 -8.82 1.37
CA THR A 239 -12.48 -9.64 1.51
C THR A 239 -13.75 -8.81 1.31
N ASP A 240 -13.82 -7.63 1.92
CA ASP A 240 -14.93 -6.69 1.76
C ASP A 240 -15.05 -6.23 0.30
N ASN A 241 -13.93 -5.85 -0.32
CA ASN A 241 -13.90 -5.43 -1.72
C ASN A 241 -14.32 -6.56 -2.66
N PHE A 242 -13.84 -7.78 -2.44
CA PHE A 242 -14.23 -8.95 -3.21
C PHE A 242 -15.72 -9.23 -3.05
N SER A 243 -16.25 -9.21 -1.83
CA SER A 243 -17.66 -9.45 -1.56
C SER A 243 -18.54 -8.39 -2.24
N GLU A 244 -18.22 -7.11 -2.07
CA GLU A 244 -18.98 -6.01 -2.67
C GLU A 244 -18.97 -6.03 -4.20
N ARG A 245 -17.83 -6.34 -4.82
CA ARG A 245 -17.65 -6.16 -6.26
C ARG A 245 -17.86 -7.42 -7.08
N ARG A 246 -17.61 -8.60 -6.52
CA ARG A 246 -17.73 -9.89 -7.21
C ARG A 246 -18.88 -10.72 -6.69
N GLU A 247 -18.94 -10.95 -5.37
CA GLU A 247 -19.95 -11.84 -4.77
C GLU A 247 -21.36 -11.26 -4.89
N LYS A 248 -21.58 -10.03 -4.41
CA LYS A 248 -22.91 -9.39 -4.40
C LYS A 248 -23.42 -9.02 -5.79
N THR A 249 -22.52 -8.79 -6.74
CA THR A 249 -22.87 -8.44 -8.12
C THR A 249 -22.92 -9.66 -9.05
N GLU A 250 -22.46 -10.82 -8.56
CA GLU A 250 -22.20 -12.03 -9.33
C GLU A 250 -21.21 -11.84 -10.50
N ASN A 251 -20.44 -10.74 -10.52
CA ASN A 251 -19.45 -10.44 -11.54
C ASN A 251 -18.03 -10.82 -11.09
N TYR A 252 -17.71 -12.10 -11.16
CA TYR A 252 -16.39 -12.64 -10.77
C TYR A 252 -15.23 -12.20 -11.66
N TYR A 253 -15.50 -11.55 -12.80
CA TYR A 253 -14.48 -10.95 -13.67
C TYR A 253 -14.19 -9.48 -13.35
N ALA A 254 -14.95 -8.85 -12.44
CA ALA A 254 -14.68 -7.48 -12.02
C ALA A 254 -13.36 -7.41 -11.25
N ASP A 255 -12.61 -6.32 -11.36
CA ASP A 255 -11.45 -6.10 -10.50
C ASP A 255 -11.87 -6.03 -9.03
N VAL A 256 -11.03 -6.57 -8.13
CA VAL A 256 -11.28 -6.51 -6.68
C VAL A 256 -11.20 -5.07 -6.18
N PHE A 257 -10.27 -4.27 -6.68
CA PHE A 257 -10.16 -2.86 -6.33
C PHE A 257 -10.89 -1.99 -7.36
N LEU A 258 -11.41 -0.84 -6.95
CA LEU A 258 -12.09 0.08 -7.88
C LEU A 258 -11.08 0.88 -8.69
N THR A 259 -9.92 1.20 -8.09
CA THR A 259 -8.88 2.01 -8.72
C THR A 259 -7.49 1.39 -8.60
N ALA A 260 -6.60 1.69 -9.55
CA ALA A 260 -5.20 1.28 -9.50
C ALA A 260 -4.50 1.75 -8.21
N SER A 261 -4.84 2.94 -7.73
CA SER A 261 -4.29 3.48 -6.48
C SER A 261 -4.71 2.66 -5.25
N GLU A 262 -5.95 2.18 -5.19
CA GLU A 262 -6.39 1.31 -4.10
C GLU A 262 -5.65 -0.03 -4.12
N GLU A 263 -5.53 -0.64 -5.30
CA GLU A 263 -4.80 -1.89 -5.47
C GLU A 263 -3.32 -1.73 -5.09
N VAL A 264 -2.66 -0.71 -5.61
CA VAL A 264 -1.24 -0.45 -5.31
C VAL A 264 -1.05 -0.18 -3.82
N ALA A 265 -1.94 0.57 -3.17
CA ALA A 265 -1.84 0.78 -1.73
C ALA A 265 -1.99 -0.53 -0.94
N TRP A 266 -2.89 -1.41 -1.36
CA TRP A 266 -3.09 -2.72 -0.75
C TRP A 266 -1.91 -3.67 -1.00
N ASN A 267 -1.39 -3.72 -2.22
CA ASN A 267 -0.21 -4.50 -2.61
C ASN A 267 1.03 -4.06 -1.83
N VAL A 268 1.29 -2.75 -1.76
CA VAL A 268 2.44 -2.20 -1.04
C VAL A 268 2.32 -2.50 0.45
N ALA A 269 1.13 -2.37 1.07
CA ALA A 269 0.93 -2.74 2.46
C ALA A 269 1.25 -4.23 2.72
N GLY A 270 0.75 -5.12 1.87
CA GLY A 270 1.02 -6.56 1.93
C GLY A 270 2.52 -6.88 1.75
N PHE A 271 3.18 -6.20 0.82
CA PHE A 271 4.61 -6.37 0.56
C PHE A 271 5.47 -5.95 1.78
N LEU A 272 5.13 -4.81 2.41
CA LEU A 272 5.81 -4.33 3.62
C LEU A 272 5.61 -5.30 4.79
N LEU A 273 4.40 -5.85 4.95
CA LEU A 273 4.12 -6.89 5.93
C LEU A 273 4.90 -8.18 5.66
N ALA A 274 4.94 -8.64 4.41
CA ALA A 274 5.69 -9.82 4.02
C ALA A 274 7.19 -9.66 4.31
N TRP A 275 7.77 -8.49 4.09
CA TRP A 275 9.15 -8.21 4.51
C TRP A 275 9.33 -8.25 6.02
N ARG A 276 8.41 -7.67 6.80
CA ARG A 276 8.45 -7.74 8.26
C ARG A 276 8.51 -9.19 8.76
N ILE A 277 7.72 -10.07 8.15
CA ILE A 277 7.70 -11.51 8.49
C ILE A 277 9.00 -12.18 8.03
N THR A 278 9.45 -11.90 6.82
CA THR A 278 10.70 -12.44 6.25
C THR A 278 11.92 -12.16 7.12
N LEU A 279 11.98 -11.00 7.78
CA LEU A 279 13.09 -10.64 8.66
C LEU A 279 13.15 -11.45 9.96
N ALA A 280 12.07 -12.14 10.36
CA ALA A 280 12.06 -12.94 11.59
C ALA A 280 13.07 -14.10 11.51
N PRO A 281 13.81 -14.44 12.59
CA PRO A 281 14.87 -15.44 12.57
C PRO A 281 14.42 -16.83 12.09
N GLN A 282 13.19 -17.22 12.43
CA GLN A 282 12.59 -18.51 12.09
C GLN A 282 12.09 -18.59 10.64
N VAL A 283 12.08 -17.48 9.90
CA VAL A 283 11.60 -17.43 8.52
C VAL A 283 12.80 -17.43 7.57
N GLY A 284 12.79 -18.40 6.65
CA GLY A 284 13.79 -18.54 5.60
C GLY A 284 13.48 -17.67 4.38
N ARG A 285 12.25 -17.80 3.85
CA ARG A 285 11.78 -17.08 2.66
C ARG A 285 10.27 -16.91 2.65
N ILE A 286 9.79 -15.90 1.93
CA ILE A 286 8.37 -15.72 1.62
C ILE A 286 8.19 -15.53 0.12
N GLU A 287 7.30 -16.29 -0.51
CA GLU A 287 6.76 -15.93 -1.84
C GLU A 287 5.55 -15.01 -1.64
N PHE A 288 5.69 -13.73 -1.94
CA PHE A 288 4.59 -12.77 -1.94
C PHE A 288 4.00 -12.66 -3.34
N SER A 289 2.68 -12.73 -3.47
CA SER A 289 1.99 -12.56 -4.76
C SER A 289 1.16 -11.28 -4.75
N ALA A 290 1.35 -10.43 -5.76
CA ALA A 290 0.51 -9.27 -6.04
C ALA A 290 -0.08 -9.42 -7.44
N GLY A 291 -1.37 -9.73 -7.52
CA GLY A 291 -2.00 -10.18 -8.76
C GLY A 291 -1.32 -11.42 -9.32
N CYS A 292 -0.89 -11.35 -10.58
CA CYS A 292 -0.18 -12.44 -11.25
C CYS A 292 1.35 -12.45 -11.01
N SER A 293 1.90 -11.39 -10.40
CA SER A 293 3.33 -11.27 -10.14
C SER A 293 3.72 -11.90 -8.81
N LYS A 294 4.87 -12.58 -8.81
CA LYS A 294 5.42 -13.26 -7.63
C LYS A 294 6.78 -12.72 -7.28
N TYR A 295 7.00 -12.46 -5.99
CA TYR A 295 8.21 -11.89 -5.45
C TYR A 295 8.76 -12.80 -4.36
N LEU A 296 9.99 -13.29 -4.57
CA LEU A 296 10.67 -14.11 -3.59
C LEU A 296 11.45 -13.21 -2.62
N LEU A 297 10.96 -13.12 -1.39
CA LEU A 297 11.54 -12.31 -0.32
C LEU A 297 12.48 -13.19 0.51
N GLU A 298 13.75 -12.81 0.58
CA GLU A 298 14.80 -13.53 1.29
C GLU A 298 15.82 -12.52 1.81
N LYS A 299 16.36 -12.77 3.00
CA LYS A 299 17.41 -11.92 3.61
C LYS A 299 18.63 -11.86 2.68
N GLY A 300 19.14 -10.67 2.42
CA GLY A 300 20.23 -10.40 1.48
C GLY A 300 19.78 -10.17 0.03
N LYS A 301 18.49 -10.28 -0.28
CA LYS A 301 17.91 -9.99 -1.61
C LYS A 301 16.93 -8.81 -1.60
N GLU A 302 17.00 -7.97 -0.56
CA GLU A 302 16.08 -6.85 -0.31
C GLU A 302 16.04 -5.88 -1.50
N THR A 303 17.21 -5.53 -2.02
CA THR A 303 17.34 -4.54 -3.11
C THR A 303 16.69 -5.03 -4.39
N SER A 304 17.07 -6.19 -4.92
CA SER A 304 16.53 -6.66 -6.20
C SER A 304 15.02 -6.90 -6.15
N ALA A 305 14.51 -7.53 -5.08
CA ALA A 305 13.09 -7.84 -4.97
C ALA A 305 12.24 -6.58 -4.79
N THR A 306 12.72 -5.60 -4.01
CA THR A 306 11.99 -4.35 -3.78
C THR A 306 11.98 -3.44 -5.00
N LEU A 307 13.11 -3.31 -5.71
CA LEU A 307 13.16 -2.50 -6.92
C LEU A 307 12.26 -3.08 -8.01
N GLN A 308 12.25 -4.41 -8.18
CA GLN A 308 11.34 -5.07 -9.12
C GLN A 308 9.88 -4.83 -8.74
N PHE A 309 9.51 -5.09 -7.48
CA PHE A 309 8.16 -4.87 -6.99
C PHE A 309 7.70 -3.42 -7.20
N LEU A 310 8.50 -2.43 -6.81
CA LEU A 310 8.14 -1.03 -6.96
C LEU A 310 7.99 -0.63 -8.43
N GLN A 311 8.83 -1.16 -9.33
CA GLN A 311 8.69 -0.91 -10.76
C GLN A 311 7.36 -1.46 -11.29
N ASP A 312 7.00 -2.69 -10.92
CA ASP A 312 5.73 -3.29 -11.34
C ASP A 312 4.54 -2.48 -10.80
N GLN A 313 4.63 -1.94 -9.58
CA GLN A 313 3.58 -1.06 -9.04
C GLN A 313 3.53 0.30 -9.76
N VAL A 314 4.65 0.84 -10.24
CA VAL A 314 4.67 2.05 -11.07
C VAL A 314 3.91 1.80 -12.37
N ASP A 315 4.07 0.62 -12.97
CA ASP A 315 3.41 0.26 -14.21
C ASP A 315 1.89 0.16 -14.03
N ILE A 316 1.41 -0.44 -12.92
CA ILE A 316 -0.03 -0.46 -12.57
C ILE A 316 -0.59 0.96 -12.43
N LEU A 317 0.14 1.86 -11.75
CA LEU A 317 -0.27 3.26 -11.63
C LEU A 317 -0.31 3.98 -12.98
N ALA A 318 0.64 3.69 -13.87
CA ALA A 318 0.71 4.30 -15.20
C ALA A 318 -0.42 3.83 -16.12
N GLU A 319 -0.83 2.57 -16.02
CA GLU A 319 -2.00 2.03 -16.73
C GLU A 319 -3.31 2.64 -16.23
N GLY A 320 -3.36 3.05 -14.95
CA GLY A 320 -4.50 3.71 -14.34
C GLY A 320 -5.71 2.80 -14.12
N LYS A 321 -5.54 1.49 -14.32
CA LYS A 321 -6.55 0.45 -14.08
C LYS A 321 -5.98 -0.61 -13.16
N PRO A 322 -6.82 -1.20 -12.30
CA PRO A 322 -6.45 -2.39 -11.54
C PRO A 322 -5.99 -3.53 -12.46
N THR A 323 -5.11 -4.40 -11.97
CA THR A 323 -4.75 -5.65 -12.65
C THR A 323 -5.65 -6.79 -12.19
N ALA A 324 -6.24 -7.50 -13.17
CA ALA A 324 -7.17 -8.60 -12.95
C ALA A 324 -6.47 -9.94 -12.68
#